data_AF-W7X2H6-F1
#
_entry.id   AF-W7X2H6-F1
#
_cell.length_a   1.000
_cell.length_b   1.000
_cell.length_c   1.000
_cell.angle_alpha   90.00
_cell.angle_beta   90.00
_cell.angle_gamma   90.00
#
_symmetry.space_group_name_H-M   'P 1'
#
loop_
_entity.id
_entity.type
_entity.pdbx_description
1 polymer ?
#
loop_
_entity_poly.entity_id
_entity_poly.type
_entity_poly.pdbx_seq_one_letter_code
_entity_poly.pdbx_strand_id
1 'polypeptide(L)'
;MGPLLYLLSDLALPSYQGDRWQHSHFYMEFFEIKGAVQDSNPRYHCQDPPTRPLEPLSPSQIGDKGAQGLGSALANSTNLSNLTLILDGNQIGDEGASGLGSTLANCNNILNLTLYLSDSQINAIGASDLGSALTNCTNLSNLKLHLCENQVNESQQQLKVKSKCIKSKRLVVFEIKFQ
;
A
#
# COMPACT_ATOMS: atom_id res chain seq x y z
N MET A 1 0.90 -42.25 -0.97
CA MET A 1 2.03 -41.31 -0.96
C MET A 1 2.03 -40.57 -2.28
N GLY A 2 2.07 -39.23 -2.23
CA GLY A 2 2.07 -38.33 -3.39
C GLY A 2 0.96 -37.28 -3.28
N PRO A 3 1.25 -36.02 -2.92
CA PRO A 3 0.23 -34.97 -2.88
C PRO A 3 -0.06 -34.47 -4.31
N LEU A 4 -1.35 -34.39 -4.64
CA LEU A 4 -1.87 -33.75 -5.84
C LEU A 4 -1.60 -32.24 -5.75
N LEU A 5 -0.76 -31.73 -6.66
CA LEU A 5 -0.70 -30.32 -7.03
C LEU A 5 -2.07 -29.93 -7.61
N TYR A 6 -2.87 -29.18 -6.85
CA TYR A 6 -3.96 -28.44 -7.44
C TYR A 6 -3.38 -27.23 -8.17
N LEU A 7 -3.61 -27.17 -9.49
CA LEU A 7 -3.28 -26.03 -10.33
C LEU A 7 -4.00 -24.78 -9.81
N LEU A 8 -3.22 -23.76 -9.48
CA LEU A 8 -3.65 -22.38 -9.27
C LEU A 8 -4.01 -21.74 -10.63
N SER A 9 -5.11 -22.18 -11.27
CA SER A 9 -5.64 -21.52 -12.46
C SER A 9 -6.99 -20.83 -12.26
N ASP A 10 -7.64 -20.99 -11.11
CA ASP A 10 -9.01 -20.49 -10.89
C ASP A 10 -9.12 -19.30 -9.90
N LEU A 11 -8.00 -18.73 -9.46
CA LEU A 11 -8.02 -17.43 -8.77
C LEU A 11 -7.93 -16.31 -9.81
N ALA A 12 -9.09 -15.92 -10.34
CA ALA A 12 -9.22 -14.67 -11.06
C ALA A 12 -8.78 -13.52 -10.14
N LEU A 13 -7.58 -12.99 -10.40
CA LEU A 13 -7.10 -11.76 -9.78
C LEU A 13 -8.09 -10.64 -10.12
N PRO A 14 -8.49 -9.79 -9.16
CA PRO A 14 -9.42 -8.71 -9.43
C PRO A 14 -8.79 -7.76 -10.46
N SER A 15 -9.36 -7.72 -11.65
CA SER A 15 -9.00 -6.77 -12.70
C SER A 15 -9.53 -5.39 -12.32
N TYR A 16 -8.64 -4.39 -12.29
CA TYR A 16 -9.01 -2.99 -12.18
C TYR A 16 -9.91 -2.62 -13.38
N GLN A 17 -11.19 -2.35 -13.14
CA GLN A 17 -12.10 -1.67 -14.06
C GLN A 17 -12.77 -0.54 -13.27
N GLY A 18 -12.64 0.69 -13.77
CA GLY A 18 -13.32 1.91 -13.32
C GLY A 18 -13.90 1.92 -11.90
N ASP A 19 -13.21 2.60 -10.99
CA ASP A 19 -13.68 3.14 -9.71
C ASP A 19 -14.35 2.20 -8.70
N ARG A 20 -14.43 0.87 -8.92
CA ARG A 20 -14.97 -0.06 -7.93
C ARG A 20 -14.24 -1.40 -7.91
N TRP A 21 -13.50 -1.65 -6.84
CA TRP A 21 -13.12 -3.01 -6.43
C TRP A 21 -14.38 -3.72 -5.92
N GLN A 22 -14.90 -4.71 -6.65
CA GLN A 22 -16.09 -5.43 -6.22
C GLN A 22 -15.78 -6.30 -4.99
N HIS A 23 -16.58 -6.10 -3.94
CA HIS A 23 -16.62 -6.93 -2.75
C HIS A 23 -16.96 -8.38 -3.09
N SER A 24 -16.16 -9.31 -2.58
CA SER A 24 -16.65 -10.65 -2.25
C SER A 24 -16.08 -11.08 -0.90
N HIS A 25 -16.91 -11.78 -0.12
CA HIS A 25 -16.65 -12.23 1.23
C HIS A 25 -15.40 -13.12 1.33
N PHE A 26 -14.24 -12.53 1.64
CA PHE A 26 -13.06 -13.26 2.09
C PHE A 26 -12.29 -12.41 3.09
N TYR A 27 -11.71 -13.06 4.11
CA TYR A 27 -10.80 -12.43 5.07
C TYR A 27 -9.65 -11.76 4.30
N MET A 28 -9.69 -10.45 4.18
CA MET A 28 -8.68 -9.63 3.50
C MET A 28 -7.53 -9.32 4.46
N GLU A 29 -6.76 -10.34 4.85
CA GLU A 29 -5.62 -10.16 5.78
C GLU A 29 -4.30 -9.78 5.08
N PHE A 30 -4.22 -9.90 3.75
CA PHE A 30 -3.01 -9.59 2.99
C PHE A 30 -3.36 -8.98 1.63
N PHE A 31 -2.96 -7.73 1.40
CA PHE A 31 -2.92 -7.12 0.07
C PHE A 31 -1.46 -6.96 -0.35
N GLU A 32 -1.00 -7.80 -1.27
CA GLU A 32 0.20 -7.55 -2.07
C GLU A 32 -0.26 -6.95 -3.39
N ILE A 33 -0.07 -5.64 -3.59
CA ILE A 33 -0.43 -4.97 -4.84
C ILE A 33 0.84 -4.75 -5.64
N LYS A 34 1.08 -5.62 -6.63
CA LYS A 34 1.97 -5.34 -7.76
C LYS A 34 1.07 -4.90 -8.91
N GLY A 35 1.17 -3.63 -9.32
CA GLY A 35 0.15 -2.93 -10.10
C GLY A 35 -0.26 -3.62 -11.42
N ALA A 36 -1.57 -3.61 -11.67
CA ALA A 36 -2.17 -3.99 -12.95
C ALA A 36 -2.05 -2.85 -13.96
N VAL A 37 -1.54 -3.13 -15.16
CA VAL A 37 -1.67 -2.23 -16.31
C VAL A 37 -2.99 -2.56 -17.01
N GLN A 38 -3.90 -1.59 -17.07
CA GLN A 38 -5.00 -1.60 -18.04
C GLN A 38 -4.41 -1.28 -19.41
N ASP A 39 -4.36 -2.26 -20.32
CA ASP A 39 -4.31 -1.96 -21.75
C ASP A 39 -5.75 -1.86 -22.25
N SER A 40 -6.27 -0.63 -22.32
CA SER A 40 -7.57 -0.33 -22.91
C SER A 40 -7.37 0.18 -24.34
N ASN A 41 -7.06 -0.72 -25.26
CA ASN A 41 -7.18 -0.44 -26.69
C ASN A 41 -7.90 -1.55 -27.46
N PRO A 42 -9.18 -1.37 -27.84
CA PRO A 42 -9.89 -2.34 -28.66
C PRO A 42 -9.64 -2.03 -30.13
N ARG A 43 -8.55 -2.56 -30.71
CA ARG A 43 -8.38 -2.69 -32.18
C ARG A 43 -7.20 -3.58 -32.55
N TYR A 44 -7.37 -4.89 -32.33
CA TYR A 44 -6.57 -5.89 -33.02
C TYR A 44 -7.35 -6.38 -34.24
N HIS A 45 -7.00 -5.85 -35.42
CA HIS A 45 -7.27 -6.54 -36.68
C HIS A 45 -6.13 -7.54 -36.91
N CYS A 46 -6.49 -8.80 -37.16
CA CYS A 46 -5.55 -9.87 -37.44
C CYS A 46 -4.86 -9.63 -38.78
N GLN A 47 -3.57 -9.25 -38.77
CA GLN A 47 -2.53 -9.59 -39.75
C GLN A 47 -1.34 -8.65 -39.50
N ASP A 48 -0.36 -9.09 -38.70
CA ASP A 48 1.06 -8.74 -38.82
C ASP A 48 1.87 -9.64 -37.84
N PRO A 49 3.02 -10.22 -38.25
CA PRO A 49 3.88 -10.99 -37.34
C PRO A 49 4.53 -10.05 -36.32
N PRO A 50 4.73 -10.48 -35.05
CA PRO A 50 5.19 -9.60 -33.99
C PRO A 50 6.64 -9.19 -34.23
N THR A 51 6.87 -7.93 -34.60
CA THR A 51 8.21 -7.33 -34.74
C THR A 51 8.58 -6.39 -33.59
N ARG A 52 7.82 -6.38 -32.48
CA ARG A 52 8.24 -5.63 -31.30
C ARG A 52 9.21 -6.46 -30.46
N PRO A 53 10.44 -5.96 -30.18
CA PRO A 53 11.26 -6.50 -29.10
C PRO A 53 10.39 -6.57 -27.85
N LEU A 54 10.54 -7.64 -27.04
CA LEU A 54 9.93 -7.72 -25.73
C LEU A 54 10.36 -6.47 -24.94
N GLU A 55 9.49 -5.46 -24.88
CA GLU A 55 9.69 -4.31 -24.01
C GLU A 55 9.79 -4.91 -22.60
N PRO A 56 10.91 -4.70 -21.87
CA PRO A 56 11.01 -5.17 -20.51
C PRO A 56 9.82 -4.61 -19.76
N LEU A 57 9.01 -5.50 -19.16
CA LEU A 57 7.91 -5.15 -18.27
C LEU A 57 8.43 -4.04 -17.36
N SER A 58 7.96 -2.81 -17.57
CA SER A 58 8.26 -1.74 -16.64
C SER A 58 7.79 -2.23 -15.28
N PRO A 59 8.61 -2.14 -14.21
CA PRO A 59 8.12 -2.48 -12.89
C PRO A 59 6.87 -1.62 -12.67
N SER A 60 5.74 -2.27 -12.37
CA SER A 60 4.47 -1.59 -12.09
C SER A 60 4.62 -0.72 -10.84
N GLN A 61 5.16 0.48 -11.00
CA GLN A 61 5.52 1.38 -9.92
C GLN A 61 4.26 2.11 -9.44
N ILE A 62 3.87 1.85 -8.19
CA ILE A 62 2.87 2.67 -7.52
C ILE A 62 3.52 4.03 -7.23
N GLY A 63 3.01 5.09 -7.86
CA GLY A 63 3.37 6.47 -7.54
C GLY A 63 2.44 7.06 -6.48
N ASP A 64 2.64 8.34 -6.15
CA ASP A 64 1.86 9.06 -5.13
C ASP A 64 0.33 8.96 -5.31
N LYS A 65 -0.14 9.14 -6.55
CA LYS A 65 -1.57 8.99 -6.89
C LYS A 65 -2.08 7.58 -6.67
N GLY A 66 -1.25 6.57 -6.96
CA GLY A 66 -1.58 5.17 -6.74
C GLY A 66 -1.73 4.86 -5.24
N ALA A 67 -0.82 5.36 -4.41
CA ALA A 67 -0.88 5.22 -2.96
C ALA A 67 -2.14 5.88 -2.37
N GLN A 68 -2.48 7.10 -2.83
CA GLN A 68 -3.70 7.79 -2.42
C GLN A 68 -4.98 7.04 -2.87
N GLY A 69 -5.00 6.56 -4.11
CA GLY A 69 -6.12 5.79 -4.65
C GLY A 69 -6.34 4.48 -3.89
N LEU A 70 -5.24 3.79 -3.52
CA LEU A 70 -5.29 2.60 -2.68
C LEU A 70 -5.91 2.88 -1.31
N GLY A 71 -5.42 3.90 -0.60
CA GLY A 71 -5.97 4.25 0.70
C GLY A 71 -7.45 4.65 0.63
N SER A 72 -7.87 5.31 -0.46
CA SER A 72 -9.27 5.67 -0.70
C SER A 72 -10.17 4.44 -0.94
N ALA A 73 -9.66 3.44 -1.67
CA ALA A 73 -10.36 2.16 -1.86
C ALA A 73 -10.54 1.42 -0.52
N LEU A 74 -9.50 1.43 0.33
CA LEU A 74 -9.52 0.78 1.65
C LEU A 74 -10.42 1.51 2.65
N ALA A 75 -10.54 2.84 2.56
CA ALA A 75 -11.39 3.65 3.44
C ALA A 75 -12.87 3.23 3.39
N ASN A 76 -13.33 2.67 2.27
CA ASN A 76 -14.70 2.19 2.12
C ASN A 76 -14.92 0.78 2.67
N SER A 77 -13.87 0.11 3.14
CA SER A 77 -13.95 -1.26 3.66
C SER A 77 -14.31 -1.24 5.14
N THR A 78 -15.60 -1.40 5.44
CA THR A 78 -16.12 -1.28 6.82
C THR A 78 -15.77 -2.46 7.73
N ASN A 79 -15.29 -3.58 7.21
CA ASN A 79 -15.02 -4.78 8.01
C ASN A 79 -13.52 -5.06 8.27
N LEU A 80 -12.62 -4.14 7.89
CA LEU A 80 -11.18 -4.33 8.08
C LEU A 80 -10.74 -3.85 9.47
N SER A 81 -10.40 -4.79 10.33
CA SER A 81 -9.77 -4.53 11.64
C SER A 81 -8.26 -4.79 11.63
N ASN A 82 -7.78 -5.64 10.73
CA ASN A 82 -6.37 -5.92 10.50
C ASN A 82 -6.02 -5.52 9.07
N LEU A 83 -5.00 -4.69 8.91
CA LEU A 83 -4.52 -4.28 7.60
C LEU A 83 -3.01 -4.38 7.54
N THR A 84 -2.52 -5.17 6.60
CA THR A 84 -1.11 -5.20 6.20
C THR A 84 -1.02 -4.77 4.74
N LEU A 85 -0.27 -3.70 4.47
CA LEU A 85 0.02 -3.23 3.12
C LEU A 85 1.51 -3.36 2.84
N ILE A 86 1.84 -4.05 1.75
CA ILE A 86 3.21 -4.19 1.27
C ILE A 86 3.37 -3.34 0.02
N LEU A 87 4.10 -2.23 0.17
CA LEU A 87 4.35 -1.23 -0.87
C LEU A 87 5.85 -0.96 -1.05
N ASP A 88 6.71 -1.86 -0.58
CA ASP A 88 8.16 -1.74 -0.73
C ASP A 88 8.57 -1.62 -2.22
N GLY A 89 9.61 -0.84 -2.51
CA GLY A 89 10.19 -0.72 -3.87
C GLY A 89 9.34 0.09 -4.86
N ASN A 90 8.40 0.91 -4.37
CA ASN A 90 7.52 1.74 -5.20
C ASN A 90 7.97 3.21 -5.23
N GLN A 91 7.48 3.97 -6.21
CA GLN A 91 7.81 5.40 -6.37
C GLN A 91 6.89 6.29 -5.51
N ILE A 92 6.72 5.92 -4.25
CA ILE A 92 5.94 6.69 -3.30
C ILE A 92 6.85 7.75 -2.69
N GLY A 93 6.53 9.02 -2.93
CA GLY A 93 7.14 10.17 -2.32
C GLY A 93 6.34 10.69 -1.13
N ASP A 94 6.67 11.91 -0.69
CA ASP A 94 6.02 12.52 0.47
C ASP A 94 4.52 12.74 0.28
N GLU A 95 4.10 13.15 -0.92
CA GLU A 95 2.68 13.37 -1.23
C GLU A 95 1.90 12.06 -1.17
N GLY A 96 2.47 10.97 -1.69
CA GLY A 96 1.86 9.64 -1.63
C GLY A 96 1.75 9.11 -0.20
N ALA A 97 2.81 9.26 0.60
CA ALA A 97 2.81 8.87 2.00
C ALA A 97 1.77 9.66 2.82
N SER A 98 1.71 10.99 2.63
CA SER A 98 0.74 11.87 3.26
C SER A 98 -0.70 11.56 2.84
N GLY A 99 -0.92 11.34 1.53
CA GLY A 99 -2.22 10.96 0.97
C GLY A 99 -2.71 9.59 1.45
N LEU A 100 -1.82 8.60 1.49
CA LEU A 100 -2.10 7.28 2.06
C LEU A 100 -2.48 7.38 3.54
N GLY A 101 -1.71 8.13 4.34
CA GLY A 101 -2.03 8.36 5.75
C GLY A 101 -3.39 9.05 5.95
N SER A 102 -3.67 10.09 5.16
CA SER A 102 -4.91 10.86 5.25
C SER A 102 -6.15 10.05 4.87
N THR A 103 -6.01 9.14 3.91
CA THR A 103 -7.11 8.26 3.50
C THR A 103 -7.31 7.11 4.50
N LEU A 104 -6.23 6.52 5.01
CA LEU A 104 -6.28 5.52 6.08
C LEU A 104 -6.81 6.07 7.41
N ALA A 105 -6.64 7.37 7.68
CA ALA A 105 -7.25 8.05 8.82
C ALA A 105 -8.78 7.96 8.84
N ASN A 106 -9.42 7.79 7.67
CA ASN A 106 -10.87 7.61 7.59
C ASN A 106 -11.30 6.16 7.88
N CYS A 107 -10.37 5.20 7.93
CA CYS A 107 -10.63 3.80 8.25
C CYS A 107 -10.83 3.63 9.76
N ASN A 108 -12.03 3.92 10.25
CA ASN A 108 -12.32 3.88 11.69
C ASN A 108 -12.37 2.47 12.29
N ASN A 109 -12.34 1.39 11.51
CA ASN A 109 -12.44 0.03 12.05
C ASN A 109 -11.08 -0.65 12.23
N ILE A 110 -9.99 -0.06 11.72
CA ILE A 110 -8.65 -0.65 11.80
C ILE A 110 -8.14 -0.58 13.24
N LEU A 111 -7.81 -1.76 13.79
CA LEU A 111 -7.18 -1.95 15.10
C LEU A 111 -5.68 -2.24 14.96
N ASN A 112 -5.30 -2.96 13.91
CA ASN A 112 -3.93 -3.38 13.63
C ASN A 112 -3.53 -2.91 12.23
N LEU A 113 -2.51 -2.06 12.15
CA LEU A 113 -1.97 -1.56 10.89
C LEU A 113 -0.49 -1.87 10.79
N THR A 114 -0.10 -2.55 9.71
CA THR A 114 1.30 -2.73 9.31
C THR A 114 1.48 -2.17 7.91
N LEU A 115 2.36 -1.18 7.75
CA LEU A 115 2.73 -0.63 6.45
C LEU A 115 4.19 -0.93 6.16
N TYR A 116 4.45 -1.55 5.02
CA TYR A 116 5.79 -1.69 4.45
C TYR A 116 5.92 -0.70 3.30
N LEU A 117 6.78 0.30 3.49
CA LEU A 117 7.03 1.42 2.58
C LEU A 117 8.54 1.58 2.36
N SER A 118 9.29 0.50 2.46
CA SER A 118 10.74 0.48 2.31
C SER A 118 11.14 0.71 0.86
N ASP A 119 12.37 1.17 0.62
CA ASP A 119 12.88 1.44 -0.75
C ASP A 119 11.89 2.31 -1.55
N SER A 120 11.53 3.45 -0.96
CA SER A 120 10.63 4.44 -1.53
C SER A 120 11.30 5.82 -1.51
N GLN A 121 10.61 6.84 -2.03
CA GLN A 121 11.13 8.21 -2.13
C GLN A 121 10.61 9.11 -0.99
N ILE A 122 10.30 8.51 0.17
CA ILE A 122 9.73 9.21 1.32
C ILE A 122 10.86 9.84 2.13
N ASN A 123 10.76 11.12 2.44
CA ASN A 123 11.68 11.79 3.34
C ASN A 123 11.04 12.01 4.73
N ALA A 124 11.78 12.70 5.61
CA ALA A 124 11.34 12.97 6.97
C ALA A 124 10.01 13.74 7.08
N ILE A 125 9.66 14.56 6.08
CA ILE A 125 8.41 15.31 5.99
C ILE A 125 7.28 14.34 5.67
N GLY A 126 7.36 13.59 4.56
CA GLY A 126 6.34 12.61 4.18
C GLY A 126 6.06 11.58 5.27
N ALA A 127 7.12 11.05 5.90
CA ALA A 127 7.00 10.13 7.02
C ALA A 127 6.35 10.78 8.26
N SER A 128 6.66 12.05 8.55
CA SER A 128 6.03 12.80 9.65
C SER A 128 4.56 13.07 9.40
N ASP A 129 4.18 13.33 8.15
CA ASP A 129 2.81 13.61 7.75
C ASP A 129 1.97 12.34 7.76
N LEU A 130 2.50 11.23 7.23
CA LEU A 130 1.91 9.89 7.39
C LEU A 130 1.67 9.59 8.87
N GLY A 131 2.71 9.75 9.71
CA GLY A 131 2.61 9.52 11.14
C GLY A 131 1.58 10.40 11.84
N SER A 132 1.48 11.68 11.43
CA SER A 132 0.49 12.62 11.97
C SER A 132 -0.92 12.25 11.55
N ALA A 133 -1.14 11.88 10.29
CA ALA A 133 -2.44 11.49 9.79
C ALA A 133 -2.97 10.23 10.49
N LEU A 134 -2.11 9.24 10.71
CA LEU A 134 -2.47 8.00 11.43
C LEU A 134 -2.87 8.22 12.90
N THR A 135 -2.55 9.38 13.50
CA THR A 135 -3.08 9.72 14.84
C THR A 135 -4.59 9.92 14.86
N ASN A 136 -5.20 10.20 13.69
CA ASN A 136 -6.63 10.33 13.53
C ASN A 136 -7.34 8.97 13.38
N CYS A 137 -6.61 7.86 13.24
CA CYS A 137 -7.19 6.52 13.28
C CYS A 137 -7.69 6.21 14.71
N THR A 138 -8.94 6.58 14.99
CA THR A 138 -9.50 6.60 16.35
C THR A 138 -9.63 5.25 17.03
N ASN A 139 -9.53 4.14 16.29
CA ASN A 139 -9.56 2.79 16.85
C ASN A 139 -8.22 2.05 16.80
N LEU A 140 -7.21 2.59 16.12
CA LEU A 140 -5.91 1.97 15.94
C LEU A 140 -5.22 1.73 17.29
N SER A 141 -4.82 0.49 17.54
CA SER A 141 -4.17 0.05 18.77
C SER A 141 -2.74 -0.45 18.50
N ASN A 142 -2.51 -1.08 17.34
CA ASN A 142 -1.21 -1.59 16.98
C ASN A 142 -0.76 -1.00 15.65
N LEU A 143 0.35 -0.27 15.65
CA LEU A 143 0.93 0.37 14.49
C LEU A 143 2.37 -0.10 14.26
N LYS A 144 2.64 -0.63 13.07
CA LYS A 144 3.97 -0.97 12.59
C LYS A 144 4.24 -0.26 11.27
N LEU A 145 5.33 0.50 11.20
CA LEU A 145 5.76 1.21 10.00
C LEU A 145 7.18 0.80 9.63
N HIS A 146 7.35 0.27 8.43
CA HIS A 146 8.66 -0.05 7.87
C HIS A 146 9.01 0.99 6.80
N LEU A 147 10.01 1.82 7.10
CA LEU A 147 10.50 2.91 6.27
C LEU A 147 12.01 2.74 6.01
N CYS A 148 12.49 1.50 5.94
CA CYS A 148 13.88 1.21 5.62
C CYS A 148 14.21 1.70 4.20
N GLU A 149 15.46 2.00 3.90
CA GLU A 149 15.88 2.43 2.54
C GLU A 149 15.09 3.64 1.99
N ASN A 150 14.71 4.58 2.87
CA ASN A 150 14.07 5.85 2.52
C ASN A 150 14.98 7.03 2.91
N GLN A 151 14.57 8.26 2.63
CA GLN A 151 15.34 9.48 2.92
C GLN A 151 15.12 9.98 4.36
N VAL A 152 15.15 9.08 5.35
CA VAL A 152 14.99 9.38 6.78
C VAL A 152 16.23 8.93 7.57
N ASN A 153 17.37 9.48 7.17
CA ASN A 153 18.69 8.97 7.56
C ASN A 153 19.20 9.51 8.90
N GLU A 154 18.75 10.70 9.29
CA GLU A 154 19.27 11.35 10.50
C GLU A 154 18.46 10.97 11.74
N SER A 155 19.12 10.66 12.85
CA SER A 155 18.47 10.32 14.13
C SER A 155 17.47 11.39 14.58
N GLN A 156 17.75 12.67 14.33
CA GLN A 156 16.83 13.77 14.67
C GLN A 156 15.55 13.73 13.83
N GLN A 157 15.64 13.38 12.55
CA GLN A 157 14.49 13.19 11.66
C GLN A 157 13.66 11.98 12.12
N GLN A 158 14.30 10.86 12.42
CA GLN A 158 13.64 9.66 12.93
C GLN A 158 12.91 9.93 14.26
N LEU A 159 13.54 10.68 15.18
CA LEU A 159 12.92 11.12 16.44
C LEU A 159 11.70 12.01 16.19
N LYS A 160 11.79 12.93 15.21
CA LYS A 160 10.66 13.78 14.81
C LYS A 160 9.49 12.94 14.29
N VAL A 161 9.74 12.01 13.38
CA VAL A 161 8.70 11.10 12.84
C VAL A 161 8.08 10.26 13.96
N LYS A 162 8.90 9.65 14.83
CA LYS A 162 8.43 8.92 16.02
C LYS A 162 7.53 9.80 16.88
N SER A 163 7.94 11.03 17.18
CA SER A 163 7.18 11.97 18.01
C SER A 163 5.80 12.32 17.44
N LYS A 164 5.63 12.28 16.11
CA LYS A 164 4.34 12.51 15.46
C LYS A 164 3.39 11.32 15.65
N CYS A 165 3.89 10.09 15.46
CA CYS A 165 3.09 8.87 15.56
C CYS A 165 2.61 8.60 17.01
N ILE A 166 3.47 8.84 18.01
CA ILE A 166 3.17 8.57 19.43
C ILE A 166 2.17 9.55 20.07
N LYS A 167 1.74 10.60 19.36
CA LYS A 167 0.66 11.48 19.84
C LYS A 167 -0.65 10.71 20.06
N SER A 168 -0.81 9.57 19.39
CA SER A 168 -1.89 8.63 19.70
C SER A 168 -1.62 7.93 21.04
N LYS A 169 -2.30 8.37 22.10
CA LYS A 169 -2.23 7.76 23.45
C LYS A 169 -2.90 6.38 23.54
N ARG A 170 -3.44 5.87 22.43
CA ARG A 170 -4.21 4.63 22.37
C ARG A 170 -3.40 3.44 21.85
N LEU A 171 -2.20 3.68 21.34
CA LEU A 171 -1.35 2.63 20.82
C LEU A 171 -0.85 1.74 21.97
N VAL A 172 -1.10 0.45 21.85
CA VAL A 172 -0.57 -0.61 22.72
C VAL A 172 0.75 -1.13 22.14
N VAL A 173 0.80 -1.30 20.83
CA VAL A 173 2.04 -1.63 20.10
C VAL A 173 2.36 -0.50 19.12
N PHE A 174 3.58 0.01 19.21
CA PHE A 174 4.10 0.99 18.28
C PHE A 174 5.54 0.61 17.87
N GLU A 175 5.73 0.37 16.58
CA GLU A 175 7.03 0.02 16.00
C GLU A 175 7.25 0.85 14.73
N ILE A 176 8.46 1.40 14.59
CA ILE A 176 8.89 2.04 13.36
C ILE A 176 10.33 1.65 13.07
N LYS A 177 10.57 1.17 11.86
CA LYS A 177 11.90 0.78 11.36
C LYS A 177 12.35 1.77 10.31
N PHE A 178 13.58 2.24 10.45
CA PHE A 178 14.25 3.13 9.50
C PHE A 178 15.50 2.50 8.89
N GLN A 179 15.98 1.39 9.49
CA GLN A 179 17.16 0.60 9.15
C GLN A 179 16.86 -0.86 9.51
#